data_AF-A0A0M9VUF8-F1
#
_entry.id   AF-A0A0M9VUF8-F1
#
_cell.length_a   1.000
_cell.length_b   1.000
_cell.length_c   1.000
_cell.angle_alpha   90.00
_cell.angle_beta   90.00
_cell.angle_gamma   90.00
#
_symmetry.space_group_name_H-M   'P 1'
#
loop_
_entity.id
_entity.type
_entity.pdbx_description
1 polymer ?
#
loop_
_entity_poly.entity_id
_entity_poly.type
_entity_poly.pdbx_seq_one_letter_code
_entity_poly.pdbx_strand_id
1 'polypeptide(L)'
;MLNLGCKFLGHGLKQDFRVINIHVPKSQVIDTIDLFFLKSRLRKLSLAFLAWYLLKEDIQMDTHDSIEDSRTALKLYRKYLEFQDAGILEPMLQDIYRAGRDVNFKPPRRDGGAEAQRPDTPPPLPAEAGAG
;
A
#
# COMPACT_ATOMS: atom_id res chain seq x y z
N MET A 1 8.73 -1.70 24.59
CA MET A 1 9.23 -1.46 23.21
C MET A 1 9.52 0.02 22.95
N LEU A 2 8.55 0.93 23.08
CA LEU A 2 8.78 2.37 22.81
C LEU A 2 9.92 2.96 23.64
N ASN A 3 9.89 2.74 24.96
CA ASN A 3 10.89 3.25 25.90
C ASN A 3 12.24 2.51 25.85
N LEU A 4 12.34 1.45 25.02
CA LEU A 4 13.57 0.67 24.85
C LEU A 4 14.35 1.07 23.58
N GLY A 5 13.87 2.08 22.82
CA GLY A 5 14.53 2.53 21.59
C GLY A 5 14.32 1.63 20.37
N CYS A 6 13.37 0.69 20.42
CA CYS A 6 13.04 -0.16 19.26
C CYS A 6 12.57 0.69 18.06
N LYS A 7 12.91 0.27 16.85
CA LYS A 7 12.39 0.85 15.61
C LYS A 7 11.19 0.03 15.12
N PHE A 8 10.10 0.72 14.79
CA PHE A 8 8.89 0.17 14.22
C PHE A 8 8.98 0.23 12.70
N LEU A 9 8.87 -0.93 12.07
CA LEU A 9 8.93 -1.10 10.62
C LEU A 9 7.57 -1.53 10.09
N GLY A 10 7.10 -0.92 9.00
CA GLY A 10 5.82 -1.26 8.41
C GLY A 10 5.51 -0.47 7.15
N HIS A 11 4.23 -0.41 6.78
CA HIS A 11 3.74 0.29 5.59
C HIS A 11 2.49 1.09 5.93
N GLY A 12 2.57 2.42 5.93
CA GLY A 12 1.45 3.28 6.29
C GLY A 12 1.22 3.42 7.80
N LEU A 13 2.27 3.25 8.61
CA LEU A 13 2.21 3.17 10.08
C LEU A 13 1.56 4.37 10.76
N LYS A 14 1.49 5.53 10.10
CA LYS A 14 0.80 6.71 10.62
C LYS A 14 -0.66 6.44 10.96
N GLN A 15 -1.35 5.63 10.15
CA GLN A 15 -2.74 5.28 10.42
C GLN A 15 -2.83 4.28 11.58
N ASP A 16 -1.96 3.27 11.59
CA ASP A 16 -1.91 2.26 12.65
C ASP A 16 -1.68 2.89 14.02
N PHE A 17 -0.69 3.78 14.15
CA PHE A 17 -0.42 4.48 15.41
C PHE A 17 -1.58 5.36 15.86
N ARG A 18 -2.32 5.96 14.93
CA ARG A 18 -3.53 6.73 15.27
C ARG A 18 -4.61 5.83 15.84
N VAL A 19 -4.85 4.67 15.22
CA VAL A 19 -5.87 3.71 15.67
C VAL A 19 -5.48 3.10 17.02
N ILE A 20 -4.21 2.73 17.21
CA ILE A 20 -3.66 2.20 18.46
C ILE A 20 -3.58 3.29 19.54
N ASN A 21 -3.73 4.56 19.16
CA ASN A 21 -3.64 5.72 20.05
C ASN A 21 -2.29 5.82 20.78
N ILE A 22 -1.20 5.67 20.04
CA ILE A 22 0.17 5.84 20.55
C ILE A 22 0.93 6.89 19.73
N HIS A 23 1.82 7.62 20.40
CA HIS A 23 2.75 8.53 19.75
C HIS A 23 4.13 7.89 19.68
N VAL A 24 4.61 7.66 18.45
CA VAL A 24 5.95 7.08 18.21
C VAL A 24 6.85 8.16 17.61
N PRO A 25 8.02 8.44 18.20
CA PRO A 25 8.98 9.39 17.64
C PRO A 25 9.39 9.01 16.22
N LYS A 26 9.48 9.97 15.30
CA LYS A 26 9.83 9.73 13.89
C LYS A 26 11.17 8.99 13.71
N SER A 27 12.13 9.21 14.59
CA SER A 27 13.43 8.50 14.58
C SER A 27 13.31 6.99 14.83
N GLN A 28 12.20 6.54 15.42
CA GLN A 28 11.89 5.14 15.67
C GLN A 28 10.93 4.56 14.62
N VAL A 29 10.59 5.30 13.56
CA VAL A 29 9.66 4.83 12.52
C VAL A 29 10.42 4.62 11.22
N ILE A 30 10.31 3.43 10.67
CA ILE A 30 10.74 3.09 9.32
C ILE A 30 9.47 2.72 8.55
N ASP A 31 8.93 3.69 7.80
CA ASP A 31 7.73 3.49 7.02
C ASP A 31 8.07 3.29 5.54
N THR A 32 7.87 2.07 5.04
CA THR A 32 8.16 1.72 3.63
C THR A 32 7.34 2.56 2.65
N ILE A 33 6.17 3.07 3.04
CA ILE A 33 5.37 3.94 2.17
C ILE A 33 6.09 5.25 1.87
N ASP A 34 6.90 5.74 2.82
CA ASP A 34 7.66 6.98 2.68
C ASP A 34 9.03 6.71 2.03
N LEU A 35 9.63 5.52 2.24
CA LEU A 35 10.86 5.10 1.56
C LEU A 35 10.70 4.98 0.04
N PHE A 36 9.53 4.50 -0.41
CA PHE A 36 9.20 4.37 -1.83
C PHE A 36 8.37 5.56 -2.39
N PHE A 37 8.34 6.69 -1.69
CA PHE A 37 7.57 7.87 -2.10
C PHE A 37 8.39 8.85 -2.92
N LEU A 38 7.92 9.15 -4.14
CA LEU A 38 8.50 10.16 -5.00
C LEU A 38 7.69 11.47 -4.94
N LYS A 39 8.27 12.52 -4.34
CA LYS A 39 7.60 13.83 -4.14
C LYS A 39 7.06 14.44 -5.43
N SER A 40 7.76 14.28 -6.55
CA SER A 40 7.33 14.81 -7.86
C SER A 40 6.11 14.11 -8.44
N ARG A 41 5.72 12.94 -7.90
CA ARG A 41 4.56 12.17 -8.36
C ARG A 41 3.35 12.26 -7.44
N LEU A 42 3.53 12.75 -6.20
CA LEU A 42 2.48 12.99 -5.20
C LEU A 42 1.53 11.80 -4.91
N ARG A 43 1.93 10.57 -5.27
CA ARG A 43 1.13 9.37 -5.04
C ARG A 43 1.86 8.39 -4.15
N LYS A 44 1.25 8.00 -3.04
CA LYS A 44 1.72 6.88 -2.22
C LYS A 44 1.35 5.55 -2.88
N LEU A 45 2.27 4.59 -2.82
CA LEU A 45 2.12 3.27 -3.44
C LEU A 45 1.61 2.30 -2.38
N SER A 46 0.70 1.39 -2.74
CA SER A 46 0.18 0.38 -1.81
C SER A 46 1.19 -0.75 -1.58
N LEU A 47 1.06 -1.44 -0.44
CA LEU A 47 1.88 -2.58 -0.10
C LEU A 47 1.79 -3.69 -1.16
N ALA A 48 0.56 -4.07 -1.55
CA ALA A 48 0.32 -5.10 -2.56
C ALA A 48 0.97 -4.77 -3.92
N PHE A 49 0.90 -3.51 -4.36
CA PHE A 49 1.54 -3.10 -5.62
C PHE A 49 3.07 -3.20 -5.53
N LEU A 50 3.67 -2.74 -4.43
CA LEU A 50 5.11 -2.84 -4.22
C LEU A 50 5.58 -4.29 -4.10
N ALA A 51 4.83 -5.14 -3.40
CA ALA A 51 5.11 -6.58 -3.28
C ALA A 51 5.10 -7.26 -4.64
N TRP A 52 4.05 -7.03 -5.42
CA TRP A 52 3.92 -7.57 -6.77
C TRP A 52 5.05 -7.10 -7.68
N TYR A 53 5.35 -5.80 -7.68
CA TYR A 53 6.31 -5.24 -8.62
C TYR A 53 7.76 -5.59 -8.26
N LEU A 54 8.15 -5.44 -6.98
CA LEU A 54 9.55 -5.59 -6.54
C LEU A 54 9.90 -7.00 -6.06
N LEU A 55 8.96 -7.68 -5.41
CA LEU A 55 9.20 -9.02 -4.82
C LEU A 55 8.65 -10.13 -5.72
N LYS A 56 7.82 -9.79 -6.72
CA LYS A 56 7.08 -10.76 -7.55
C LYS A 56 6.14 -11.64 -6.72
N GLU A 57 5.67 -11.11 -5.59
CA GLU A 57 4.76 -11.78 -4.66
C GLU A 57 3.35 -11.19 -4.80
N ASP A 58 2.34 -12.05 -4.78
CA ASP A 58 0.94 -11.65 -4.75
C ASP A 58 0.45 -11.86 -3.31
N ILE A 59 -0.08 -10.81 -2.69
CA ILE A 59 -0.48 -10.78 -1.27
C ILE A 59 -1.89 -10.22 -1.14
N GLN A 60 -2.55 -10.48 0.00
CA GLN A 60 -3.87 -9.92 0.29
C GLN A 60 -4.96 -10.30 -0.74
N MET A 61 -4.84 -11.47 -1.39
CA MET A 61 -5.75 -11.88 -2.47
C MET A 61 -7.19 -12.16 -1.98
N ASP A 62 -7.32 -12.84 -0.84
CA ASP A 62 -8.63 -13.19 -0.27
C ASP A 62 -8.92 -12.47 1.05
N THR A 63 -7.92 -12.38 1.93
CA THR A 63 -8.07 -11.81 3.28
C THR A 63 -6.76 -11.13 3.70
N HIS A 64 -6.87 -10.02 4.43
CA HIS A 64 -5.70 -9.32 4.95
C HIS A 64 -5.12 -10.09 6.15
N ASP A 65 -3.87 -10.54 6.03
CA ASP A 65 -3.11 -11.12 7.13
C ASP A 65 -2.01 -10.16 7.60
N SER A 66 -2.17 -9.63 8.81
CA SER A 66 -1.20 -8.72 9.44
C SER A 66 0.22 -9.30 9.55
N ILE A 67 0.36 -10.63 9.66
CA ILE A 67 1.67 -11.30 9.73
C ILE A 67 2.31 -11.29 8.33
N GLU A 68 1.55 -11.63 7.29
CA GLU A 68 1.98 -11.53 5.89
C GLU A 68 2.41 -10.10 5.56
N ASP A 69 1.59 -9.11 5.91
CA ASP A 69 1.85 -7.70 5.64
C ASP A 69 3.14 -7.22 6.33
N SER A 70 3.32 -7.59 7.60
CA SER A 70 4.52 -7.24 8.38
C SER A 70 5.79 -7.85 7.77
N ARG A 71 5.72 -9.11 7.33
CA ARG A 71 6.83 -9.80 6.65
C ARG A 71 7.14 -9.16 5.31
N THR A 72 6.12 -8.77 4.55
CA THR A 72 6.27 -8.11 3.26
C THR A 72 6.92 -6.74 3.42
N ALA A 73 6.48 -5.93 4.39
CA ALA A 73 7.12 -4.65 4.69
C ALA A 73 8.61 -4.83 5.06
N LEU A 74 8.95 -5.89 5.79
CA LEU A 74 10.35 -6.23 6.09
C LEU A 74 11.15 -6.59 4.83
N LYS A 75 10.59 -7.39 3.93
CA LYS A 75 11.24 -7.71 2.64
C LYS A 75 11.44 -6.45 1.79
N LEU A 76 10.44 -5.58 1.71
CA LEU A 76 10.54 -4.31 0.99
C LEU A 76 11.62 -3.38 1.56
N TYR A 77 11.74 -3.32 2.89
CA TYR A 77 12.81 -2.54 3.52
C TYR A 77 14.20 -3.08 3.18
N ARG A 78 14.38 -4.40 3.20
CA ARG A 78 15.65 -5.01 2.75
C ARG A 78 15.95 -4.68 1.30
N LYS A 79 14.94 -4.75 0.42
CA LYS A 79 15.07 -4.37 -0.99
C LYS A 79 15.46 -2.90 -1.18
N TYR A 80 14.88 -2.02 -0.38
CA TYR A 80 15.26 -0.61 -0.34
C TYR A 80 16.74 -0.44 0.01
N LEU A 81 17.24 -1.15 1.03
CA LEU A 81 18.65 -1.10 1.42
C LEU A 81 19.57 -1.59 0.29
N GLU A 82 19.18 -2.66 -0.43
CA GLU A 82 19.92 -3.13 -1.62
C GLU A 82 20.00 -2.04 -2.71
N PHE A 83 18.91 -1.33 -2.99
CA PHE A 83 18.91 -0.25 -3.97
C PHE A 83 19.74 0.96 -3.52
N GLN A 84 19.73 1.25 -2.22
CA GLN A 84 20.51 2.33 -1.64
C GLN A 84 22.01 2.01 -1.70
N ASP A 85 22.41 0.79 -1.33
CA ASP A 85 23.80 0.31 -1.37
C ASP A 85 24.35 0.28 -2.80
N ALA A 86 23.53 -0.19 -3.76
CA ALA A 86 23.89 -0.18 -5.17
C ALA A 86 23.82 1.22 -5.85
N GLY A 87 23.33 2.26 -5.15
CA GLY A 87 23.20 3.61 -5.70
C GLY A 87 22.13 3.77 -6.80
N ILE A 88 21.20 2.82 -6.91
CA ILE A 88 20.16 2.78 -7.96
C ILE A 88 18.76 3.10 -7.45
N LEU A 89 18.62 3.62 -6.22
CA LEU A 89 17.32 3.90 -5.62
C LEU A 89 16.45 4.85 -6.47
N GLU A 90 17.00 5.99 -6.88
CA GLU A 90 16.25 6.99 -7.68
C GLU A 90 15.78 6.44 -9.04
N PRO A 91 16.62 5.82 -9.88
CA PRO A 91 16.15 5.24 -11.14
C PRO A 91 15.12 4.12 -10.91
N MET A 92 15.28 3.30 -9.85
CA MET A 92 14.28 2.29 -9.49
C MET A 92 12.94 2.92 -9.08
N LEU A 93 12.95 4.03 -8.32
CA LEU A 93 11.72 4.75 -8.01
C LEU A 93 11.03 5.26 -9.28
N GLN A 94 11.78 5.89 -10.20
CA GLN A 94 11.20 6.32 -11.47
C GLN A 94 10.60 5.15 -12.26
N ASP A 95 11.26 3.99 -12.24
CA ASP A 95 10.80 2.76 -12.89
C ASP A 95 9.48 2.25 -12.30
N ILE A 96 9.39 2.16 -10.96
CA ILE A 96 8.19 1.75 -10.23
C ILE A 96 7.00 2.66 -10.58
N TYR A 97 7.20 3.98 -10.62
CA TYR A 97 6.13 4.93 -10.96
C TYR A 97 5.77 4.93 -12.45
N ARG A 98 6.71 4.59 -13.33
CA ARG A 98 6.45 4.41 -14.76
C ARG A 98 5.57 3.18 -14.97
N ALA A 99 6.03 2.02 -14.51
CA ALA A 99 5.27 0.77 -14.58
C ALA A 99 3.92 0.88 -13.86
N GLY A 100 3.88 1.58 -12.72
CA GLY A 100 2.65 1.86 -12.00
C GLY A 100 1.62 2.62 -12.83
N ARG A 101 2.03 3.56 -13.70
CA ARG A 101 1.08 4.23 -14.60
C ARG A 101 0.48 3.24 -15.61
N ASP A 102 1.28 2.33 -16.14
CA ASP A 102 0.84 1.37 -17.16
C ASP A 102 -0.21 0.38 -16.61
N VAL A 103 -0.12 0.03 -15.33
CA VAL A 103 -1.06 -0.88 -14.65
C VAL A 103 -2.01 -0.18 -13.66
N ASN A 104 -2.16 1.14 -13.76
CA ASN A 104 -3.01 1.94 -12.85
C ASN A 104 -2.69 1.77 -11.35
N PHE A 105 -1.45 1.47 -11.01
CA PHE A 105 -0.91 1.26 -9.66
C PHE A 105 -1.64 0.15 -8.91
N LYS A 106 -2.09 -0.87 -9.64
CA LYS A 106 -2.72 -2.06 -9.08
C LYS A 106 -2.02 -3.30 -9.63
N PRO A 107 -1.74 -4.31 -8.79
CA PRO A 107 -1.30 -5.59 -9.31
C PRO A 107 -2.39 -6.15 -10.24
N PRO A 108 -2.02 -6.74 -11.38
CA PRO A 108 -2.95 -7.46 -12.24
C PRO A 108 -3.54 -8.62 -11.45
N ARG A 109 -4.88 -8.72 -11.42
CA ARG A 109 -5.56 -9.87 -10.81
C ARG A 109 -5.17 -11.12 -11.57
N ARG A 110 -4.75 -12.17 -10.86
CA ARG A 110 -4.59 -13.52 -11.43
C ARG A 110 -5.96 -14.18 -11.63
N ASP A 111 -6.83 -13.56 -12.41
CA ASP A 111 -8.08 -14.21 -12.83
C ASP A 111 -8.34 -13.93 -14.30
N GLY A 112 -8.13 -14.95 -15.13
CA GLY A 112 -8.83 -15.10 -16.40
C GLY A 112 -10.30 -15.45 -16.17
N GLY A 113 -11.03 -14.62 -15.41
CA GLY A 113 -12.40 -14.87 -15.00
C GLY A 113 -13.17 -13.56 -14.85
N ALA A 114 -14.01 -13.30 -15.85
CA ALA A 114 -15.17 -12.40 -15.89
C ALA A 114 -15.16 -11.16 -14.99
N GLU A 115 -15.24 -9.99 -15.63
CA GLU A 115 -15.80 -8.78 -15.04
C GLU A 115 -17.08 -9.11 -14.25
N ALA A 116 -16.99 -9.12 -12.93
CA ALA A 116 -18.16 -8.98 -12.08
C ALA A 116 -18.69 -7.55 -12.30
N GLN A 117 -19.61 -7.41 -13.24
CA GLN A 117 -20.47 -6.24 -13.37
C GLN A 117 -21.04 -5.94 -11.99
N ARG A 118 -20.71 -4.76 -11.46
CA ARG A 118 -21.40 -4.23 -10.29
C ARG A 118 -22.86 -4.04 -10.71
N PRO A 119 -23.86 -4.61 -10.02
CA PRO A 119 -25.24 -4.26 -10.34
C PRO A 119 -25.42 -2.76 -10.05
N ASP A 120 -25.91 -2.03 -11.05
CA ASP A 120 -26.28 -0.63 -10.94
C ASP A 120 -27.22 -0.42 -9.75
N THR A 121 -26.95 0.64 -8.99
CA THR A 121 -27.79 1.09 -7.88
C THR A 121 -29.25 1.19 -8.36
N PRO A 122 -30.23 0.58 -7.65
CA PRO A 122 -31.62 0.68 -8.06
C PRO A 122 -32.09 2.15 -8.00
N PRO A 123 -32.95 2.59 -8.94
CA PRO A 123 -33.43 3.96 -8.98
C PRO A 123 -34.23 4.31 -7.72
N PRO A 124 -34.23 5.58 -7.28
CA PRO A 124 -34.98 6.01 -6.12
C PRO A 124 -36.50 5.81 -6.34
N LEU A 125 -37.17 5.32 -5.29
CA LEU A 125 -38.61 5.13 -5.27
C LEU A 125 -39.35 6.46 -5.52
N PRO A 126 -40.50 6.44 -6.24
CA PRO A 126 -41.28 7.64 -6.48
C PRO A 126 -41.86 8.16 -5.16
N ALA A 127 -41.75 9.47 -4.94
CA ALA A 127 -42.34 10.16 -3.79
C ALA A 127 -43.87 10.05 -3.86
N GLU A 128 -44.49 9.48 -2.82
CA GLU A 128 -45.94 9.48 -2.69
C GLU A 128 -46.45 10.92 -2.60
N ALA A 129 -47.38 11.24 -3.50
CA ALA A 129 -48.18 12.46 -3.45
C ALA A 129 -49.11 12.39 -2.24
N GLY A 130 -48.75 13.09 -1.17
CA GLY A 130 -49.66 13.35 -0.05
C GLY A 130 -50.80 14.26 -0.49
N ALA A 131 -51.97 13.67 -0.68
CA ALA A 131 -53.25 14.37 -0.63
C ALA A 131 -53.65 14.53 0.85
N GLY A 132 -53.97 15.75 1.25
CA GLY A 132 -54.45 16.13 2.58
C GLY A 132 -54.54 17.63 2.72
#